data_AF-A0A150G2E3-F1
#
_entry.id   AF-A0A150G2E3-F1
#
_cell.length_a   1.000
_cell.length_b   1.000
_cell.length_c   1.000
_cell.angle_alpha   90.00
_cell.angle_beta   90.00
_cell.angle_gamma   90.00
#
_symmetry.space_group_name_H-M   'P 1'
#
loop_
_entity.id
_entity.type
_entity.pdbx_description
1 polymer ?
#
loop_
_entity_poly.entity_id
_entity_poly.type
_entity_poly.pdbx_seq_one_letter_code
_entity_poly.pdbx_strand_id
1 'polypeptide(L)'
;MAYAFSNEAARRAAFHEIVGPYLGSPIIGHSPDEPSPSAMTGGAIFCVINVVTDCLRECKVPVYVEEVKAEIGASGDPYFQGQRHYQMYVTNQSLAPVVRRSVLPALFVELVGPHMRVSLLASPEDACVVCEPVTPFLHLFDMLLSQPGHMARLARVLRALKRGPGRDPSLQLPYPLRPGSGFRNVEALVVGVGRPNLLYVAELEDSGRQVVVKFASTISEYATRVHRAWAAAGLAPELLAVRPLPCGLTMLVMERLGREDGWAMFHSLEPELKRQLSEEVLDKVATAHGVDVDGQGGAVHSDMRQVNVMVRMREDGQEPLRPLQVRFLDFDWSGLVGQALLPPFMRPRVPGYTAGVAATQEYDRALWRHEMETGDA
;
A
#
# COMPACT_ATOMS: atom_id res chain seq x y z
N MET A 1 38.23 12.42 25.79
CA MET A 1 39.29 11.58 25.19
C MET A 1 38.70 10.99 23.91
N ALA A 2 39.30 11.22 22.75
CA ALA A 2 38.86 10.57 21.51
C ALA A 2 39.34 9.11 21.54
N TYR A 3 38.42 8.15 21.51
CA TYR A 3 38.78 6.74 21.40
C TYR A 3 39.21 6.46 19.96
N ALA A 4 40.46 6.03 19.79
CA ALA A 4 40.94 5.46 18.54
C ALA A 4 40.73 3.94 18.57
N PHE A 5 40.27 3.37 17.47
CA PHE A 5 40.02 1.93 17.37
C PHE A 5 41.09 1.30 16.49
N SER A 6 41.64 0.16 16.93
CA SER A 6 42.72 -0.54 16.22
C SER A 6 42.26 -1.27 14.96
N ASN A 7 40.94 -1.49 14.79
CA ASN A 7 40.35 -2.11 13.61
C ASN A 7 38.85 -1.79 13.48
N GLU A 8 38.28 -2.12 12.32
CA GLU A 8 36.86 -1.91 11.99
C GLU A 8 35.90 -2.64 12.94
N ALA A 9 36.25 -3.86 13.36
CA ALA A 9 35.40 -4.67 14.22
C ALA A 9 35.24 -4.07 15.62
N ALA A 10 36.33 -3.60 16.23
CA ALA A 10 36.31 -2.92 17.53
C ALA A 10 35.51 -1.62 17.49
N ARG A 11 35.65 -0.85 16.41
CA ARG A 11 34.87 0.38 16.19
C ARG A 11 33.38 0.09 16.05
N ARG A 12 33.03 -0.88 15.20
CA ARG A 12 31.65 -1.32 14.98
C ARG A 12 31.01 -1.75 16.30
N ALA A 13 31.69 -2.59 17.08
CA ALA A 13 31.19 -3.06 18.37
C ALA A 13 30.89 -1.89 19.33
N ALA A 14 31.83 -0.94 19.46
CA ALA A 14 31.62 0.23 20.32
C ALA A 14 30.47 1.13 19.83
N PHE A 15 30.33 1.31 18.51
CA PHE A 15 29.22 2.08 17.97
C PHE A 15 27.87 1.39 18.21
N HIS A 16 27.80 0.06 18.01
CA HIS A 16 26.60 -0.73 18.25
C HIS A 16 26.18 -0.72 19.73
N GLU A 17 27.14 -0.78 20.65
CA GLU A 17 26.89 -0.71 22.10
C GLU A 17 26.24 0.61 22.51
N ILE A 18 26.65 1.72 21.89
CA ILE A 18 26.14 3.06 22.21
C ILE A 18 24.82 3.34 21.48
N VAL A 19 24.79 3.11 20.16
CA VAL A 19 23.70 3.55 19.29
C VAL A 19 22.59 2.51 19.19
N GLY A 20 22.89 1.21 19.27
CA GLY A 20 21.89 0.14 19.21
C GLY A 20 20.77 0.31 20.25
N PRO A 21 21.08 0.45 21.55
CA PRO A 21 20.06 0.72 22.58
C PRO A 21 19.31 2.04 22.34
N TYR A 22 19.97 3.06 21.80
CA TYR A 22 19.38 4.36 21.53
C TYR A 22 18.34 4.31 20.40
N LEU A 23 18.63 3.57 19.32
CA LEU A 23 17.68 3.26 18.24
C LEU A 23 16.61 2.25 18.69
N GLY A 24 16.90 1.49 19.75
CA GLY A 24 16.06 0.47 20.36
C GLY A 24 15.67 -0.64 19.39
N SER A 25 16.63 -1.03 18.55
CA SER A 25 16.63 -2.22 17.72
C SER A 25 18.09 -2.66 17.58
N PRO A 26 18.39 -3.98 17.65
CA PRO A 26 19.76 -4.45 17.52
C PRO A 26 20.27 -4.17 16.10
N ILE A 27 21.47 -3.62 16.00
CA ILE A 27 22.18 -3.47 14.73
C ILE A 27 22.97 -4.77 14.53
N ILE A 28 22.65 -5.52 13.48
CA ILE A 28 23.27 -6.82 13.21
C ILE A 28 23.93 -6.82 11.84
N GLY A 29 25.16 -7.34 11.77
CA GLY A 29 25.80 -7.59 10.47
C GLY A 29 24.99 -8.64 9.70
N HIS A 30 24.67 -8.34 8.45
CA HIS A 30 23.85 -9.22 7.62
C HIS A 30 24.33 -9.21 6.17
N SER A 31 24.24 -10.37 5.51
CA SER A 31 24.45 -10.56 4.07
C SER A 31 23.14 -11.08 3.44
N PRO A 32 22.60 -10.42 2.39
CA PRO A 32 21.37 -10.84 1.72
C PRO A 32 21.46 -12.23 1.06
N ASP A 33 22.63 -12.56 0.52
CA ASP A 33 22.94 -13.86 -0.06
C ASP A 33 23.84 -14.62 0.92
N GLU A 34 23.83 -15.97 0.86
CA GLU A 34 24.54 -16.93 1.73
C GLU A 34 25.83 -16.41 2.41
N PRO A 35 26.19 -16.92 3.62
CA PRO A 35 27.11 -16.26 4.55
C PRO A 35 28.55 -16.23 4.02
N SER A 36 28.81 -15.32 3.09
CA SER A 36 30.16 -14.91 2.71
C SER A 36 30.55 -13.78 3.66
N PRO A 37 31.57 -13.99 4.52
CA PRO A 37 32.06 -12.94 5.43
C PRO A 37 32.49 -11.67 4.70
N SER A 38 32.79 -11.76 3.40
CA SER A 38 33.22 -10.64 2.55
C SER A 38 32.08 -9.76 2.03
N ALA A 39 30.81 -10.17 2.18
CA ALA A 39 29.63 -9.44 1.69
C ALA A 39 28.70 -8.99 2.82
N MET A 40 29.18 -9.03 4.07
CA MET A 40 28.41 -8.58 5.23
C MET A 40 28.46 -7.07 5.36
N THR A 41 27.29 -6.47 5.53
CA THR A 41 27.15 -5.07 5.96
C THR A 41 27.87 -4.82 7.28
N GLY A 42 28.28 -3.56 7.51
CA GLY A 42 28.68 -3.09 8.83
C GLY A 42 27.57 -3.31 9.88
N GLY A 43 26.32 -3.22 9.44
CA GLY A 43 25.13 -3.51 10.24
C GLY A 43 23.85 -3.18 9.49
N ALA A 44 22.75 -3.77 9.94
CA ALA A 44 21.42 -3.50 9.42
C ALA A 44 20.35 -3.57 10.52
N ILE A 45 19.28 -2.80 10.34
CA ILE A 45 18.02 -2.96 11.10
C ILE A 45 16.93 -3.32 10.10
N PHE A 46 16.14 -4.33 10.45
CA PHE A 46 15.07 -4.85 9.61
C PHE A 46 13.71 -4.48 10.18
N CYS A 47 12.78 -4.16 9.28
CA CYS A 47 11.36 -4.15 9.58
C CYS A 47 10.76 -5.45 9.03
N VAL A 48 9.85 -6.03 9.81
CA VAL A 48 9.04 -7.17 9.37
C VAL A 48 7.77 -6.61 8.76
N ILE A 49 7.54 -6.92 7.49
CA ILE A 49 6.31 -6.58 6.79
C ILE A 49 5.63 -7.84 6.28
N ASN A 50 4.31 -7.78 6.23
CA ASN A 50 3.49 -8.85 5.67
C ASN A 50 3.14 -8.49 4.23
N VAL A 51 3.60 -9.28 3.27
CA VAL A 51 3.33 -9.06 1.85
C VAL A 51 2.46 -10.19 1.34
N VAL A 52 1.43 -9.80 0.60
CA VAL A 52 0.44 -10.73 0.07
C VAL A 52 0.63 -10.83 -1.42
N THR A 53 1.05 -12.03 -1.82
CA THR A 53 1.07 -12.47 -3.21
C THR A 53 -0.13 -13.39 -3.39
N ASP A 54 0.11 -14.70 -3.40
CA ASP A 54 -0.92 -15.75 -3.42
C ASP A 54 -1.24 -16.27 -2.01
N CYS A 55 -0.31 -16.05 -1.06
CA CYS A 55 -0.45 -16.29 0.36
C CYS A 55 0.19 -15.16 1.19
N LEU A 56 -0.12 -15.08 2.48
CA LEU A 56 0.50 -14.15 3.41
C LEU A 56 1.95 -14.59 3.66
N ARG A 57 2.91 -13.75 3.27
CA ARG A 57 4.34 -14.01 3.49
C ARG A 57 4.95 -12.91 4.36
N GLU A 58 5.64 -13.32 5.41
CA GLU A 58 6.46 -12.43 6.21
C GLU A 58 7.78 -12.14 5.48
N CYS A 59 8.10 -10.86 5.28
CA CYS A 59 9.32 -10.41 4.62
C CYS A 59 10.09 -9.47 5.56
N LYS A 60 11.41 -9.67 5.67
CA LYS A 60 12.32 -8.79 6.40
C LYS A 60 12.95 -7.80 5.44
N VAL A 61 12.56 -6.54 5.55
CA VAL A 61 13.08 -5.47 4.68
C VAL A 61 14.11 -4.63 5.44
N PRO A 62 15.28 -4.32 4.83
CA PRO A 62 16.23 -3.44 5.47
C PRO A 62 15.63 -2.03 5.50
N VAL A 63 15.60 -1.43 6.68
CA VAL A 63 15.16 -0.05 6.85
C VAL A 63 16.29 0.85 7.34
N TYR A 64 17.39 0.23 7.77
CA TYR A 64 18.66 0.84 8.09
C TYR A 64 19.77 -0.06 7.58
N VAL A 65 20.77 0.52 6.93
CA VAL A 65 22.02 -0.13 6.53
C VAL A 65 23.16 0.75 7.01
N GLU A 66 24.26 0.16 7.43
CA GLU A 66 25.47 0.92 7.73
C GLU A 66 26.74 0.29 7.18
N GLU A 67 27.69 1.16 6.89
CA GLU A 67 29.06 0.79 6.57
C GLU A 67 30.03 1.43 7.55
N VAL A 68 30.87 0.60 8.16
CA VAL A 68 31.84 1.01 9.17
C VAL A 68 33.25 0.85 8.64
N LYS A 69 34.03 1.92 8.71
CA LYS A 69 35.42 1.97 8.25
C LYS A 69 36.31 2.57 9.33
N ALA A 70 37.52 2.05 9.45
CA ALA A 70 38.48 2.52 10.44
C ALA A 70 38.80 4.00 10.19
N GLU A 71 39.11 4.33 8.93
CA GLU A 71 39.43 5.69 8.45
C GLU A 71 38.93 5.90 7.01
N ILE A 72 38.90 7.17 6.57
CA ILE A 72 38.53 7.53 5.19
C ILE A 72 39.57 6.92 4.23
N GLY A 73 39.09 6.16 3.25
CA GLY A 73 39.92 5.53 2.22
C GLY A 73 40.64 4.24 2.65
N ALA A 74 40.40 3.72 3.86
CA ALA A 74 41.14 2.57 4.39
C ALA A 74 40.81 1.22 3.71
N SER A 75 39.55 0.98 3.29
CA SER A 75 39.11 -0.31 2.74
C SER A 75 37.97 -0.17 1.73
N GLY A 76 38.22 0.69 0.73
CA GLY A 76 37.25 1.04 -0.32
C GLY A 76 36.29 2.15 0.10
N ASP A 77 35.41 2.53 -0.82
CA ASP A 77 34.45 3.60 -0.60
C ASP A 77 33.18 3.06 0.10
N PRO A 78 32.90 3.47 1.34
CA PRO A 78 31.72 3.03 2.08
C PRO A 78 30.42 3.42 1.37
N TYR A 79 30.40 4.54 0.64
CA TYR A 79 29.24 5.02 -0.09
C TYR A 79 28.78 4.03 -1.16
N PHE A 80 29.72 3.52 -1.96
CA PHE A 80 29.44 2.53 -2.99
C PHE A 80 29.19 1.13 -2.41
N GLN A 81 29.88 0.76 -1.34
CA GLN A 81 29.69 -0.53 -0.68
C GLN A 81 28.30 -0.63 -0.04
N GLY A 82 27.85 0.40 0.69
CA GLY A 82 26.52 0.43 1.28
C GLY A 82 25.40 0.39 0.24
N GLN A 83 25.56 1.12 -0.87
CA GLN A 83 24.67 1.02 -2.02
C GLN A 83 24.63 -0.39 -2.62
N ARG A 84 25.79 -1.03 -2.77
CA ARG A 84 25.85 -2.40 -3.28
C ARG A 84 25.18 -3.39 -2.34
N HIS A 85 25.36 -3.26 -1.04
CA HIS A 85 24.66 -4.10 -0.06
C HIS A 85 23.14 -3.90 -0.12
N TYR A 86 22.67 -2.66 -0.21
CA TYR A 86 21.25 -2.38 -0.42
C TYR A 86 20.74 -2.93 -1.75
N GLN A 87 21.52 -2.81 -2.82
CA GLN A 87 21.21 -3.42 -4.11
C GLN A 87 20.99 -4.92 -3.97
N MET A 88 21.87 -5.61 -3.25
CA MET A 88 21.74 -7.05 -3.01
C MET A 88 20.43 -7.41 -2.29
N TYR A 89 19.96 -6.58 -1.33
CA TYR A 89 18.63 -6.79 -0.73
C TYR A 89 17.51 -6.63 -1.75
N VAL A 90 17.52 -5.56 -2.55
CA VAL A 90 16.43 -5.30 -3.51
C VAL A 90 16.46 -6.24 -4.72
N THR A 91 17.60 -6.85 -5.04
CA THR A 91 17.70 -7.92 -6.05
C THR A 91 17.43 -9.31 -5.49
N ASN A 92 17.28 -9.46 -4.17
CA ASN A 92 17.05 -10.76 -3.56
C ASN A 92 15.66 -11.29 -3.96
N GLN A 93 15.61 -12.51 -4.50
CA GLN A 93 14.35 -13.11 -4.96
C GLN A 93 13.30 -13.26 -3.86
N SER A 94 13.72 -13.42 -2.60
CA SER A 94 12.80 -13.47 -1.45
C SER A 94 12.08 -12.14 -1.19
N LEU A 95 12.68 -11.03 -1.60
CA LEU A 95 12.12 -9.68 -1.47
C LEU A 95 11.50 -9.16 -2.77
N ALA A 96 11.63 -9.88 -3.89
CA ALA A 96 11.03 -9.50 -5.18
C ALA A 96 9.53 -9.14 -5.10
N PRO A 97 8.67 -9.84 -4.33
CA PRO A 97 7.27 -9.43 -4.15
C PRO A 97 7.07 -8.03 -3.56
N VAL A 98 8.03 -7.60 -2.74
CA VAL A 98 8.01 -6.30 -2.05
C VAL A 98 8.64 -5.22 -2.92
N VAL A 99 9.80 -5.52 -3.50
CA VAL A 99 10.59 -4.59 -4.33
C VAL A 99 9.80 -4.16 -5.55
N ARG A 100 9.16 -5.12 -6.22
CA ARG A 100 8.24 -4.83 -7.33
C ARG A 100 7.08 -3.96 -6.93
N ARG A 101 6.81 -3.77 -5.63
CA ARG A 101 5.63 -3.06 -5.13
C ARG A 101 5.89 -1.78 -4.35
N SER A 102 7.16 -1.45 -4.11
CA SER A 102 7.56 -0.36 -3.22
C SER A 102 8.97 0.09 -3.54
N VAL A 103 9.23 1.38 -3.32
CA VAL A 103 10.58 1.95 -3.47
C VAL A 103 11.52 1.64 -2.29
N LEU A 104 11.02 0.90 -1.28
CA LEU A 104 11.74 0.36 -0.11
C LEU A 104 12.78 1.30 0.52
N PRO A 105 12.39 2.52 0.93
CA PRO A 105 13.37 3.47 1.41
C PRO A 105 14.06 2.98 2.69
N ALA A 106 15.39 3.14 2.75
CA ALA A 106 16.20 2.81 3.91
C ALA A 106 17.11 3.97 4.30
N LEU A 107 17.40 4.11 5.59
CA LEU A 107 18.47 4.98 6.07
C LEU A 107 19.80 4.29 5.82
N PHE A 108 20.77 5.05 5.34
CA PHE A 108 22.14 4.60 5.20
C PHE A 108 23.07 5.42 6.07
N VAL A 109 23.82 4.77 6.95
CA VAL A 109 24.79 5.43 7.82
C VAL A 109 26.20 4.98 7.49
N GLU A 110 27.02 5.95 7.12
CA GLU A 110 28.46 5.75 6.92
C GLU A 110 29.18 6.19 8.19
N LEU A 111 29.84 5.26 8.85
CA LEU A 111 30.70 5.52 10.01
C LEU A 111 32.15 5.27 9.62
N VAL A 112 32.83 6.32 9.23
CA VAL A 112 34.19 6.28 8.71
C VAL A 112 35.02 7.16 9.61
N GLY A 113 36.17 6.73 10.15
CA GLY A 113 37.16 7.58 10.84
C GLY A 113 36.60 8.83 11.53
N PRO A 114 36.59 9.06 12.84
CA PRO A 114 35.65 9.99 13.57
C PRO A 114 34.34 10.58 12.95
N HIS A 115 33.93 10.29 11.72
CA HIS A 115 32.87 10.96 10.99
C HIS A 115 31.68 10.04 10.77
N MET A 116 30.50 10.65 10.69
CA MET A 116 29.24 9.99 10.40
C MET A 116 28.51 10.76 9.31
N ARG A 117 28.00 10.07 8.29
CA ARG A 117 27.09 10.65 7.30
C ARG A 117 25.81 9.84 7.23
N VAL A 118 24.68 10.51 7.05
CA VAL A 118 23.38 9.89 6.84
C VAL A 118 22.92 10.18 5.42
N SER A 119 22.54 9.12 4.71
CA SER A 119 22.01 9.13 3.36
C SER A 119 20.66 8.40 3.32
N LEU A 120 19.87 8.66 2.28
CA LEU A 120 18.66 7.92 1.97
C LEU A 120 18.93 6.98 0.80
N LEU A 121 18.56 5.71 0.96
CA LEU A 121 18.55 4.71 -0.10
C LEU A 121 17.13 4.43 -0.54
N ALA A 122 16.91 4.24 -1.83
CA ALA A 122 15.64 3.78 -2.39
C ALA A 122 15.88 3.00 -3.70
N SER A 123 14.90 2.19 -4.08
CA SER A 123 14.87 1.48 -5.36
C SER A 123 13.65 1.90 -6.17
N PRO A 124 13.70 2.99 -6.95
CA PRO A 124 12.55 3.48 -7.72
C PRO A 124 12.14 2.53 -8.86
N GLU A 125 13.11 1.79 -9.40
CA GLU A 125 12.94 0.79 -10.45
C GLU A 125 13.63 -0.51 -10.04
N ASP A 126 13.29 -1.62 -10.70
CA ASP A 126 13.84 -2.95 -10.41
C ASP A 126 15.38 -2.90 -10.42
N ALA A 127 15.99 -3.17 -9.26
CA ALA A 127 17.43 -3.22 -9.03
C ALA A 127 18.21 -1.90 -9.23
N CYS A 128 17.55 -0.78 -9.48
CA CYS A 128 18.17 0.53 -9.55
C CYS A 128 18.27 1.12 -8.14
N VAL A 129 19.48 1.37 -7.64
CA VAL A 129 19.67 2.00 -6.32
C VAL A 129 19.94 3.48 -6.49
N VAL A 130 19.11 4.30 -5.84
CA VAL A 130 19.37 5.72 -5.66
C VAL A 130 19.80 5.95 -4.22
N CYS A 131 20.91 6.67 -4.06
CA CYS A 131 21.44 7.07 -2.77
C CYS A 131 21.62 8.59 -2.76
N GLU A 132 21.04 9.27 -1.78
CA GLU A 132 21.17 10.72 -1.62
C GLU A 132 21.65 11.08 -0.21
N PRO A 133 22.81 11.72 -0.06
CA PRO A 133 23.27 12.22 1.24
C PRO A 133 22.35 13.32 1.78
N VAL A 134 21.72 13.08 2.93
CA VAL A 134 20.86 14.07 3.61
C VAL A 134 21.58 14.85 4.70
N THR A 135 22.83 14.47 5.00
CA THR A 135 23.74 15.23 5.84
C THR A 135 25.12 15.33 5.18
N PRO A 136 25.93 16.35 5.50
CA PRO A 136 27.37 16.27 5.30
C PRO A 136 27.98 15.21 6.22
N PHE A 137 29.28 14.94 6.09
CA PHE A 137 30.02 14.23 7.13
C PHE A 137 30.07 15.06 8.41
N LEU A 138 29.57 14.47 9.50
CA LEU A 138 29.54 15.06 10.83
C LEU A 138 30.61 14.37 11.69
N HIS A 139 31.59 15.12 12.18
CA HIS A 139 32.54 14.56 13.15
C HIS A 139 31.85 14.27 14.49
N LEU A 140 32.32 13.22 15.17
CA LEU A 140 31.82 12.76 16.47
C LEU A 140 32.70 13.22 17.65
N PHE A 141 33.72 14.04 17.40
CA PHE A 141 34.49 14.67 18.48
C PHE A 141 33.59 15.57 19.33
N ASP A 142 33.77 15.51 20.65
CA ASP A 142 33.19 16.51 21.54
C ASP A 142 33.89 17.85 21.34
N MET A 143 33.18 18.76 20.69
CA MET A 143 33.60 20.12 20.43
C MET A 143 32.55 21.10 20.95
N LEU A 144 31.84 20.78 22.04
CA LEU A 144 30.73 21.60 22.54
C LEU A 144 31.16 23.06 22.82
N LEU A 145 32.39 23.25 23.30
CA LEU A 145 32.94 24.58 23.61
C LEU A 145 33.35 25.37 22.36
N SER A 146 33.81 24.71 21.30
CA SER A 146 34.39 25.36 20.11
C SER A 146 33.45 25.36 18.90
N GLN A 147 32.55 24.38 18.80
CA GLN A 147 31.59 24.19 17.71
C GLN A 147 30.20 23.76 18.22
N PRO A 148 29.54 24.57 19.07
CA PRO A 148 28.23 24.22 19.64
C PRO A 148 27.14 24.00 18.58
N GLY A 149 27.20 24.73 17.46
CA GLY A 149 26.27 24.57 16.34
C GLY A 149 26.36 23.20 15.66
N HIS A 150 27.59 22.69 15.49
CA HIS A 150 27.81 21.32 14.97
C HIS A 150 27.26 20.29 15.94
N MET A 151 27.54 20.41 17.24
CA MET A 151 27.02 19.49 18.25
C MET A 151 25.50 19.47 18.29
N ALA A 152 24.85 20.63 18.19
CA ALA A 152 23.39 20.73 18.09
C ALA A 152 22.87 20.04 16.82
N ARG A 153 23.56 20.19 15.67
CA ARG A 153 23.20 19.52 14.41
C ARG A 153 23.33 18.00 14.54
N LEU A 154 24.46 17.51 15.07
CA LEU A 154 24.70 16.09 15.33
C LEU A 154 23.60 15.50 16.24
N ALA A 155 23.27 16.19 17.34
CA ALA A 155 22.20 15.77 18.25
C ALA A 155 20.83 15.69 17.55
N ARG A 156 20.50 16.64 16.67
CA ARG A 156 19.26 16.62 15.88
C ARG A 156 19.24 15.45 14.89
N VAL A 157 20.35 15.16 14.22
CA VAL A 157 20.48 14.02 13.32
C VAL A 157 20.32 12.70 14.07
N LEU A 158 20.99 12.52 15.21
CA LEU A 158 20.82 11.33 16.06
C LEU A 158 19.37 11.19 16.53
N ARG A 159 18.73 12.28 16.97
CA ARG A 159 17.31 12.28 17.34
C ARG A 159 16.40 11.88 16.17
N ALA A 160 16.71 12.31 14.96
CA ALA A 160 15.97 11.92 13.75
C ALA A 160 16.16 10.43 13.44
N LEU A 161 17.39 9.92 13.51
CA LEU A 161 17.69 8.49 13.34
C LEU A 161 16.90 7.63 14.34
N LYS A 162 16.83 8.03 15.61
CA LYS A 162 16.03 7.34 16.65
C LYS A 162 14.52 7.31 16.35
N ARG A 163 14.00 8.32 15.67
CA ARG A 163 12.60 8.39 15.27
C ARG A 163 12.31 7.63 13.97
N GLY A 164 13.34 7.23 13.23
CA GLY A 164 13.20 6.47 11.99
C GLY A 164 12.86 4.98 12.21
N PRO A 165 13.26 4.09 11.29
CA PRO A 165 12.40 3.52 10.26
C PRO A 165 11.56 2.30 10.68
N GLY A 166 11.51 1.99 11.97
CA GLY A 166 10.79 0.83 12.50
C GLY A 166 9.56 1.16 13.34
N ARG A 167 9.23 2.45 13.51
CA ARG A 167 8.34 2.92 14.58
C ARG A 167 7.19 3.81 14.15
N ASP A 168 7.16 4.22 12.88
CA ASP A 168 6.09 5.06 12.37
C ASP A 168 5.04 4.17 11.67
N PRO A 169 3.78 4.12 12.16
CA PRO A 169 2.70 3.39 11.50
C PRO A 169 2.49 3.79 10.04
N SER A 170 2.84 5.03 9.66
CA SER A 170 2.76 5.49 8.26
C SER A 170 3.73 4.77 7.32
N LEU A 171 4.78 4.13 7.84
CA LEU A 171 5.66 3.27 7.04
C LEU A 171 4.98 1.96 6.64
N GLN A 172 3.92 1.55 7.35
CA GLN A 172 3.05 0.42 7.00
C GLN A 172 2.01 0.81 5.93
N LEU A 173 1.80 2.10 5.68
CA LEU A 173 0.94 2.55 4.59
C LEU A 173 1.66 2.36 3.24
N PRO A 174 0.89 2.04 2.17
CA PRO A 174 1.37 2.16 0.81
C PRO A 174 2.02 3.54 0.61
N TYR A 175 3.16 3.59 -0.08
CA TYR A 175 3.87 4.85 -0.33
C TYR A 175 2.96 5.99 -0.85
N PRO A 176 1.97 5.72 -1.74
CA PRO A 176 1.04 6.75 -2.21
C PRO A 176 0.06 7.30 -1.16
N LEU A 177 0.03 6.76 0.06
CA LEU A 177 -0.82 7.19 1.18
C LEU A 177 -0.02 7.75 2.35
N ARG A 178 1.29 7.95 2.19
CA ARG A 178 2.12 8.53 3.25
C ARG A 178 1.86 10.03 3.39
N PRO A 179 2.08 10.63 4.58
CA PRO A 179 1.93 12.08 4.74
C PRO A 179 2.71 12.88 3.69
N GLY A 180 2.08 13.92 3.12
CA GLY A 180 2.67 14.72 2.04
C GLY A 180 2.50 14.13 0.63
N SER A 181 1.75 13.04 0.47
CA SER A 181 1.36 12.48 -0.84
C SER A 181 0.01 13.01 -1.37
N GLY A 182 -0.57 14.02 -0.72
CA GLY A 182 -1.91 14.53 -0.99
C GLY A 182 -3.01 13.91 -0.14
N PHE A 183 -2.66 13.01 0.80
CA PHE A 183 -3.60 12.36 1.71
C PHE A 183 -3.18 12.53 3.18
N ARG A 184 -4.17 12.77 4.05
CA ARG A 184 -4.05 12.77 5.51
C ARG A 184 -5.15 11.93 6.16
N ASN A 185 -5.05 11.71 7.48
CA ASN A 185 -6.04 10.95 8.25
C ASN A 185 -6.37 9.59 7.62
N VAL A 186 -5.33 8.85 7.21
CA VAL A 186 -5.48 7.59 6.48
C VAL A 186 -5.78 6.45 7.45
N GLU A 187 -6.89 5.77 7.21
CA GLU A 187 -7.35 4.63 8.00
C GLU A 187 -7.60 3.43 7.09
N ALA A 188 -7.09 2.26 7.47
CA ALA A 188 -7.34 1.04 6.72
C ALA A 188 -8.75 0.52 7.01
N LEU A 189 -9.53 0.24 5.97
CA LEU A 189 -10.79 -0.49 6.11
C LEU A 189 -10.43 -1.96 6.34
N VAL A 190 -10.64 -2.46 7.56
CA VAL A 190 -10.20 -3.78 8.00
C VAL A 190 -10.83 -4.88 7.14
N VAL A 191 -10.02 -5.65 6.41
CA VAL A 191 -10.46 -6.84 5.66
C VAL A 191 -9.94 -8.10 6.35
N GLY A 192 -10.54 -8.50 7.47
CA GLY A 192 -10.25 -9.77 8.15
C GLY A 192 -8.81 -9.95 8.68
N VAL A 193 -8.62 -10.94 9.57
CA VAL A 193 -7.31 -11.23 10.15
C VAL A 193 -6.40 -11.88 9.09
N GLY A 194 -5.24 -11.29 8.82
CA GLY A 194 -4.21 -11.89 7.97
C GLY A 194 -4.29 -11.60 6.46
N ARG A 195 -5.14 -10.66 6.01
CA ARG A 195 -5.15 -10.15 4.63
C ARG A 195 -4.60 -8.72 4.58
N PRO A 196 -3.97 -8.31 3.47
CA PRO A 196 -3.51 -6.94 3.32
C PRO A 196 -4.75 -6.06 3.16
N ASN A 197 -4.78 -4.94 3.87
CA ASN A 197 -5.80 -3.94 3.58
C ASN A 197 -5.42 -3.30 2.25
N LEU A 198 -6.26 -3.47 1.22
CA LEU A 198 -6.11 -2.80 -0.07
C LEU A 198 -7.12 -1.65 -0.23
N LEU A 199 -7.85 -1.36 0.84
CA LEU A 199 -8.92 -0.37 0.88
C LEU A 199 -8.71 0.51 2.11
N TYR A 200 -8.73 1.82 1.87
CA TYR A 200 -8.43 2.83 2.88
C TYR A 200 -9.46 3.96 2.80
N VAL A 201 -9.78 4.55 3.95
CA VAL A 201 -10.39 5.87 4.01
C VAL A 201 -9.25 6.88 4.18
N ALA A 202 -9.33 7.99 3.46
CA ALA A 202 -8.38 9.08 3.59
C ALA A 202 -9.08 10.43 3.40
N GLU A 203 -8.41 11.49 3.79
CA GLU A 203 -8.82 12.86 3.54
C GLU A 203 -7.84 13.51 2.55
N LEU A 204 -8.36 14.14 1.50
CA LEU A 204 -7.54 14.91 0.56
C LEU A 204 -6.94 16.14 1.26
N GLU A 205 -5.63 16.34 1.16
CA GLU A 205 -4.92 17.40 1.88
C GLU A 205 -5.37 18.82 1.46
N ASP A 206 -5.70 19.00 0.18
CA ASP A 206 -6.07 20.27 -0.45
C ASP A 206 -7.51 20.71 -0.13
N SER A 207 -8.46 19.78 -0.14
CA SER A 207 -9.88 20.08 0.00
C SER A 207 -10.49 19.64 1.33
N GLY A 208 -9.81 18.77 2.09
CA GLY A 208 -10.37 18.11 3.26
C GLY A 208 -11.49 17.12 2.94
N ARG A 209 -11.70 16.77 1.66
CA ARG A 209 -12.76 15.84 1.24
C ARG A 209 -12.34 14.42 1.64
N GLN A 210 -13.24 13.70 2.29
CA GLN A 210 -13.04 12.28 2.56
C GLN A 210 -13.26 11.44 1.31
N VAL A 211 -12.37 10.47 1.10
CA VAL A 211 -12.33 9.59 -0.07
C VAL A 211 -12.03 8.16 0.37
N VAL A 212 -12.34 7.22 -0.51
CA VAL A 212 -11.88 5.84 -0.40
C VAL A 212 -10.75 5.64 -1.41
N VAL A 213 -9.65 5.04 -0.96
CA VAL A 213 -8.51 4.67 -1.81
C VAL A 213 -8.40 3.15 -1.89
N LYS A 214 -8.50 2.61 -3.10
CA LYS A 214 -8.37 1.17 -3.38
C LYS A 214 -7.11 0.91 -4.19
N PHE A 215 -6.39 -0.16 -3.86
CA PHE A 215 -5.29 -0.69 -4.67
C PHE A 215 -5.72 -1.99 -5.32
N ALA A 216 -5.79 -2.01 -6.65
CA ALA A 216 -6.15 -3.20 -7.43
C ALA A 216 -4.92 -3.73 -8.17
N SER A 217 -4.69 -5.04 -8.14
CA SER A 217 -3.62 -5.71 -8.90
C SER A 217 -3.93 -5.83 -10.39
N THR A 218 -5.21 -5.79 -10.75
CA THR A 218 -5.70 -5.92 -12.12
C THR A 218 -6.96 -5.07 -12.25
N ILE A 219 -6.91 -4.00 -13.04
CA ILE A 219 -8.09 -3.28 -13.48
C ILE A 219 -7.96 -2.97 -14.97
N SER A 220 -8.98 -3.35 -15.74
CA SER A 220 -8.99 -3.08 -17.18
C SER A 220 -9.37 -1.63 -17.45
N GLU A 221 -9.00 -1.10 -18.61
CA GLU A 221 -9.48 0.21 -19.04
C GLU A 221 -11.02 0.24 -19.11
N TYR A 222 -11.63 -0.84 -19.62
CA TYR A 222 -13.07 -1.00 -19.65
C TYR A 222 -13.71 -0.92 -18.26
N ALA A 223 -13.12 -1.53 -17.24
CA ALA A 223 -13.64 -1.45 -15.88
C ALA A 223 -13.71 0.00 -15.38
N THR A 224 -12.67 0.80 -15.64
CA THR A 224 -12.68 2.22 -15.26
C THR A 224 -13.68 3.05 -16.06
N ARG A 225 -13.91 2.71 -17.34
CA ARG A 225 -14.91 3.35 -18.20
C ARG A 225 -16.33 3.03 -17.73
N VAL A 226 -16.62 1.77 -17.43
CA VAL A 226 -17.89 1.32 -16.87
C VAL A 226 -18.17 2.01 -15.52
N HIS A 227 -17.19 2.03 -14.62
CA HIS A 227 -17.33 2.73 -13.33
C HIS A 227 -17.68 4.20 -13.55
N ARG A 228 -16.95 4.93 -14.41
CA ARG A 228 -17.27 6.34 -14.71
C ARG A 228 -18.66 6.54 -15.29
N ALA A 229 -19.07 5.70 -16.25
CA ALA A 229 -20.39 5.79 -16.87
C ALA A 229 -21.50 5.53 -15.85
N TRP A 230 -21.36 4.51 -15.00
CA TRP A 230 -22.33 4.20 -13.95
C TRP A 230 -22.34 5.27 -12.86
N ALA A 231 -21.20 5.88 -12.55
CA ALA A 231 -21.13 7.01 -11.62
C ALA A 231 -21.85 8.25 -12.18
N ALA A 232 -21.65 8.57 -13.46
CA ALA A 232 -22.35 9.67 -14.14
C ALA A 232 -23.87 9.46 -14.19
N ALA A 233 -24.32 8.20 -14.28
CA ALA A 233 -25.73 7.83 -14.16
C ALA A 233 -26.26 7.83 -12.71
N GLY A 234 -25.41 8.12 -11.72
CA GLY A 234 -25.77 8.07 -10.30
C GLY A 234 -26.09 6.64 -9.85
N LEU A 235 -25.31 5.66 -10.31
CA LEU A 235 -25.42 4.23 -9.97
C LEU A 235 -24.13 3.67 -9.37
N ALA A 236 -23.06 4.46 -9.29
CA ALA A 236 -21.79 4.11 -8.64
C ALA A 236 -21.22 5.35 -7.92
N PRO A 237 -20.31 5.19 -6.93
CA PRO A 237 -19.58 6.31 -6.35
C PRO A 237 -18.72 6.99 -7.42
N GLU A 238 -18.52 8.30 -7.31
CA GLU A 238 -17.65 9.05 -8.22
C GLU A 238 -16.21 8.49 -8.23
N LEU A 239 -15.64 8.22 -9.42
CA LEU A 239 -14.25 7.82 -9.58
C LEU A 239 -13.36 9.05 -9.85
N LEU A 240 -12.74 9.55 -8.78
CA LEU A 240 -11.98 10.81 -8.77
C LEU A 240 -10.63 10.70 -9.46
N ALA A 241 -9.92 9.59 -9.26
CA ALA A 241 -8.62 9.37 -9.89
C ALA A 241 -8.35 7.89 -10.13
N VAL A 242 -7.64 7.62 -11.23
CA VAL A 242 -7.05 6.31 -11.55
C VAL A 242 -5.58 6.56 -11.82
N ARG A 243 -4.71 5.92 -11.04
CA ARG A 243 -3.26 6.10 -11.16
C ARG A 243 -2.59 4.73 -11.25
N PRO A 244 -2.12 4.32 -12.44
CA PRO A 244 -1.18 3.22 -12.56
C PRO A 244 0.06 3.55 -11.75
N LEU A 245 0.50 2.61 -10.91
CA LEU A 245 1.70 2.79 -10.10
C LEU A 245 2.85 1.98 -10.70
N PRO A 246 4.11 2.42 -10.51
CA PRO A 246 5.28 1.64 -10.93
C PRO A 246 5.30 0.21 -10.37
N CYS A 247 4.56 -0.02 -9.29
CA CYS A 247 4.43 -1.32 -8.66
C CYS A 247 3.56 -2.36 -9.37
N GLY A 248 3.00 -2.02 -10.53
CA GLY A 248 2.02 -2.86 -11.23
C GLY A 248 0.63 -2.88 -10.59
N LEU A 249 0.42 -2.16 -9.48
CA LEU A 249 -0.91 -1.90 -8.92
C LEU A 249 -1.52 -0.66 -9.57
N THR A 250 -2.84 -0.58 -9.58
CA THR A 250 -3.57 0.65 -9.90
C THR A 250 -4.21 1.20 -8.64
N MET A 251 -3.93 2.45 -8.33
CA MET A 251 -4.59 3.18 -7.26
C MET A 251 -5.86 3.86 -7.80
N LEU A 252 -6.97 3.59 -7.15
CA LEU A 252 -8.27 4.19 -7.44
C LEU A 252 -8.66 5.08 -6.26
N VAL A 253 -8.98 6.34 -6.53
CA VAL A 253 -9.51 7.27 -5.54
C VAL A 253 -10.96 7.50 -5.90
N MET A 254 -11.87 7.20 -4.97
CA MET A 254 -13.31 7.27 -5.19
C MET A 254 -14.02 8.02 -4.07
N GLU A 255 -15.23 8.50 -4.35
CA GLU A 255 -16.15 9.06 -3.36
C GLU A 255 -16.33 8.10 -2.18
N ARG A 256 -16.29 8.63 -0.96
CA ARG A 256 -16.64 7.88 0.24
C ARG A 256 -18.14 7.94 0.46
N LEU A 257 -18.79 6.79 0.45
CA LEU A 257 -20.19 6.63 0.84
C LEU A 257 -20.26 6.32 2.34
N GLY A 258 -20.45 7.35 3.15
CA GLY A 258 -20.42 7.26 4.61
C GLY A 258 -21.74 6.81 5.25
N ARG A 259 -21.66 6.14 6.42
CA ARG A 259 -22.85 5.83 7.23
C ARG A 259 -23.53 7.09 7.73
N GLU A 260 -22.75 8.11 8.02
CA GLU A 260 -23.22 9.44 8.43
C GLU A 260 -24.05 10.14 7.34
N ASP A 261 -23.87 9.76 6.08
CA ASP A 261 -24.68 10.25 4.94
C ASP A 261 -25.89 9.33 4.64
N GLY A 262 -26.14 8.33 5.49
CA GLY A 262 -27.25 7.38 5.37
C GLY A 262 -26.95 6.13 4.53
N TRP A 263 -25.69 5.90 4.13
CA TRP A 263 -25.33 4.72 3.34
C TRP A 263 -25.12 3.48 4.22
N ALA A 264 -25.66 2.35 3.76
CA ALA A 264 -25.48 1.03 4.37
C ALA A 264 -25.06 0.02 3.30
N MET A 265 -24.21 -0.93 3.68
CA MET A 265 -23.90 -2.11 2.85
C MET A 265 -25.15 -3.00 2.79
N PHE A 266 -25.55 -3.43 1.59
CA PHE A 266 -26.75 -4.27 1.43
C PHE A 266 -26.63 -5.57 2.24
N HIS A 267 -25.45 -6.20 2.23
CA HIS A 267 -25.17 -7.40 3.03
C HIS A 267 -25.41 -7.20 4.54
N SER A 268 -25.28 -5.98 5.07
CA SER A 268 -25.48 -5.68 6.50
C SER A 268 -26.94 -5.38 6.87
N LEU A 269 -27.88 -5.40 5.93
CA LEU A 269 -29.29 -5.15 6.20
C LEU A 269 -29.99 -6.36 6.84
N GLU A 270 -31.08 -6.10 7.55
CA GLU A 270 -31.94 -7.15 8.08
C GLU A 270 -32.56 -8.01 6.96
N PRO A 271 -32.73 -9.33 7.15
CA PRO A 271 -33.18 -10.25 6.09
C PRO A 271 -34.52 -9.86 5.44
N GLU A 272 -35.47 -9.36 6.22
CA GLU A 272 -36.77 -8.93 5.69
C GLU A 272 -36.63 -7.70 4.78
N LEU A 273 -35.80 -6.74 5.20
CA LEU A 273 -35.52 -5.55 4.41
C LEU A 273 -34.77 -5.92 3.12
N LYS A 274 -33.82 -6.87 3.17
CA LYS A 274 -33.16 -7.40 1.96
C LYS A 274 -34.17 -7.95 0.96
N ARG A 275 -35.15 -8.75 1.42
CA ARG A 275 -36.21 -9.29 0.55
C ARG A 275 -37.04 -8.18 -0.09
N GLN A 276 -37.41 -7.17 0.68
CA GLN A 276 -38.21 -6.04 0.20
C GLN A 276 -37.49 -5.20 -0.85
N LEU A 277 -36.17 -5.01 -0.71
CA LEU A 277 -35.37 -4.17 -1.62
C LEU A 277 -34.78 -4.92 -2.82
N SER A 278 -34.77 -6.26 -2.79
CA SER A 278 -34.08 -7.07 -3.82
C SER A 278 -34.55 -6.77 -5.24
N GLU A 279 -35.86 -6.68 -5.46
CA GLU A 279 -36.41 -6.40 -6.79
C GLU A 279 -36.02 -5.02 -7.29
N GLU A 280 -35.93 -4.03 -6.41
CA GLU A 280 -35.53 -2.71 -6.83
C GLU A 280 -34.00 -2.58 -7.03
N VAL A 281 -33.18 -3.34 -6.31
CA VAL A 281 -31.77 -3.51 -6.70
C VAL A 281 -31.67 -4.12 -8.10
N LEU A 282 -32.47 -5.13 -8.43
CA LEU A 282 -32.51 -5.71 -9.79
C LEU A 282 -32.95 -4.70 -10.85
N ASP A 283 -33.92 -3.84 -10.56
CA ASP A 283 -34.32 -2.74 -11.46
C ASP A 283 -33.17 -1.74 -11.67
N LYS A 284 -32.39 -1.44 -10.62
CA LYS A 284 -31.18 -0.60 -10.73
C LYS A 284 -30.08 -1.29 -11.50
N VAL A 285 -29.90 -2.60 -11.36
CA VAL A 285 -28.97 -3.40 -12.18
C VAL A 285 -29.38 -3.32 -13.66
N ALA A 286 -30.67 -3.51 -13.97
CA ALA A 286 -31.19 -3.39 -15.33
C ALA A 286 -31.00 -1.97 -15.90
N THR A 287 -31.18 -0.94 -15.06
CA THR A 287 -30.88 0.45 -15.43
C THR A 287 -29.40 0.63 -15.74
N ALA A 288 -28.50 0.10 -14.90
CA ALA A 288 -27.06 0.18 -15.06
C ALA A 288 -26.56 -0.54 -16.33
N HIS A 289 -27.14 -1.71 -16.62
CA HIS A 289 -26.93 -2.47 -17.84
C HIS A 289 -27.31 -1.71 -19.12
N GLY A 290 -28.29 -0.81 -19.03
CA GLY A 290 -28.71 0.07 -20.12
C GLY A 290 -27.88 1.33 -20.30
N VAL A 291 -26.94 1.63 -19.40
CA VAL A 291 -26.05 2.79 -19.53
C VAL A 291 -25.05 2.55 -20.67
N ASP A 292 -25.05 3.45 -21.64
CA ASP A 292 -24.08 3.45 -22.73
C ASP A 292 -22.69 3.89 -22.23
N VAL A 293 -21.67 3.10 -22.55
CA VAL A 293 -20.28 3.35 -22.14
C VAL A 293 -19.50 3.90 -23.33
N ASP A 294 -19.47 5.23 -23.42
CA ASP A 294 -18.79 6.01 -24.48
C ASP A 294 -19.17 5.61 -25.91
N GLY A 295 -20.45 5.35 -26.17
CA GLY A 295 -20.95 4.95 -27.49
C GLY A 295 -20.68 3.48 -27.86
N GLN A 296 -20.15 2.67 -26.92
CA GLN A 296 -19.82 1.27 -27.16
C GLN A 296 -20.88 0.28 -26.66
N GLY A 297 -22.04 0.79 -26.21
CA GLY A 297 -23.17 0.00 -25.75
C GLY A 297 -23.15 -0.28 -24.24
N GLY A 298 -23.98 -1.24 -23.83
CA GLY A 298 -24.17 -1.59 -22.44
C GLY A 298 -22.99 -2.33 -21.81
N ALA A 299 -22.99 -2.38 -20.49
CA ALA A 299 -21.94 -2.99 -19.68
C ALA A 299 -22.47 -4.08 -18.73
N VAL A 300 -21.52 -4.81 -18.15
CA VAL A 300 -21.72 -5.79 -17.08
C VAL A 300 -20.81 -5.47 -15.91
N HIS A 301 -21.24 -5.78 -14.70
CA HIS A 301 -20.45 -5.68 -13.49
C HIS A 301 -19.55 -6.91 -13.29
N SER A 302 -20.07 -8.09 -13.66
CA SER A 302 -19.41 -9.40 -13.56
C SER A 302 -19.16 -9.89 -12.12
N ASP A 303 -19.66 -9.16 -11.12
CA ASP A 303 -19.46 -9.48 -9.69
C ASP A 303 -20.59 -8.92 -8.80
N MET A 304 -21.84 -9.05 -9.28
CA MET A 304 -23.02 -8.49 -8.63
C MET A 304 -23.42 -9.28 -7.37
N ARG A 305 -22.82 -8.93 -6.22
CA ARG A 305 -23.03 -9.57 -4.91
C ARG A 305 -23.53 -8.58 -3.86
N GLN A 306 -24.14 -9.08 -2.78
CA GLN A 306 -24.65 -8.22 -1.68
C GLN A 306 -23.57 -7.30 -1.08
N VAL A 307 -22.31 -7.74 -1.06
CA VAL A 307 -21.17 -6.96 -0.55
C VAL A 307 -20.69 -5.86 -1.51
N ASN A 308 -21.17 -5.87 -2.76
CA ASN A 308 -20.83 -4.89 -3.80
C ASN A 308 -21.99 -3.92 -4.06
N VAL A 309 -22.98 -3.89 -3.17
CA VAL A 309 -24.13 -2.99 -3.26
C VAL A 309 -24.24 -2.19 -1.98
N MET A 310 -24.22 -0.86 -2.11
CA MET A 310 -24.60 0.07 -1.05
C MET A 310 -25.92 0.71 -1.35
N VAL A 311 -26.66 0.98 -0.28
CA VAL A 311 -27.99 1.53 -0.37
C VAL A 311 -28.16 2.67 0.63
N ARG A 312 -28.92 3.69 0.25
CA ARG A 312 -29.28 4.80 1.13
C ARG A 312 -30.77 5.03 1.11
N MET A 313 -31.41 4.83 2.25
CA MET A 313 -32.83 5.10 2.47
C MET A 313 -33.10 6.61 2.37
N ARG A 314 -34.24 7.01 1.81
CA ARG A 314 -34.71 8.40 1.94
C ARG A 314 -35.50 8.52 3.25
N GLU A 315 -35.30 9.61 3.98
CA GLU A 315 -35.96 9.90 5.26
C GLU A 315 -37.43 10.33 5.12
N ASP A 316 -37.98 10.43 3.92
CA ASP A 316 -39.33 10.95 3.74
C ASP A 316 -40.36 9.94 4.29
N GLY A 317 -40.95 10.28 5.45
CA GLY A 317 -41.88 9.48 6.25
C GLY A 317 -43.25 9.20 5.61
N GLN A 318 -43.27 8.83 4.33
CA GLN A 318 -44.44 8.27 3.66
C GLN A 318 -44.22 6.78 3.38
N GLU A 319 -45.04 5.96 4.02
CA GLU A 319 -45.25 4.55 3.67
C GLU A 319 -45.73 4.41 2.20
N PRO A 320 -45.29 3.40 1.45
CA PRO A 320 -44.25 2.43 1.81
C PRO A 320 -42.86 3.06 1.68
N LEU A 321 -41.89 2.55 2.46
CA LEU A 321 -40.45 2.80 2.33
C LEU A 321 -39.99 2.49 0.89
N ARG A 322 -40.21 3.45 -0.01
CA ARG A 322 -39.88 3.35 -1.42
C ARG A 322 -38.44 3.79 -1.62
N PRO A 323 -37.76 3.20 -2.59
CA PRO A 323 -36.34 3.04 -2.41
C PRO A 323 -35.55 4.21 -3.03
N LEU A 324 -34.57 4.72 -2.31
CA LEU A 324 -33.25 4.12 -2.11
C LEU A 324 -32.34 4.59 -3.22
N GLN A 325 -31.30 5.34 -2.87
CA GLN A 325 -30.20 5.44 -3.80
C GLN A 325 -29.41 4.14 -3.71
N VAL A 326 -29.22 3.48 -4.84
CA VAL A 326 -28.37 2.29 -4.97
C VAL A 326 -27.05 2.72 -5.60
N ARG A 327 -25.95 2.20 -5.07
CA ARG A 327 -24.60 2.38 -5.58
C ARG A 327 -23.92 1.03 -5.68
N PHE A 328 -23.51 0.68 -6.89
CA PHE A 328 -22.69 -0.50 -7.17
C PHE A 328 -21.23 -0.18 -6.86
N LEU A 329 -20.52 -1.13 -6.27
CA LEU A 329 -19.13 -1.04 -5.84
C LEU A 329 -18.31 -2.17 -6.47
N ASP A 330 -16.98 -2.02 -6.46
CA ASP A 330 -16.04 -3.07 -6.86
C ASP A 330 -16.12 -3.47 -8.35
N PHE A 331 -15.71 -2.54 -9.21
CA PHE A 331 -15.74 -2.67 -10.66
C PHE A 331 -14.59 -3.48 -11.27
N ASP A 332 -13.74 -4.14 -10.48
CA ASP A 332 -12.48 -4.77 -10.95
C ASP A 332 -12.69 -5.74 -12.14
N TRP A 333 -13.86 -6.39 -12.19
CA TRP A 333 -14.24 -7.38 -13.22
C TRP A 333 -15.25 -6.86 -14.24
N SER A 334 -15.63 -5.59 -14.13
CA SER A 334 -16.60 -4.99 -15.02
C SER A 334 -16.03 -4.76 -16.42
N GLY A 335 -16.91 -4.66 -17.40
CA GLY A 335 -16.53 -4.36 -18.77
C GLY A 335 -17.74 -4.31 -19.69
N LEU A 336 -17.48 -4.19 -20.98
CA LEU A 336 -18.53 -4.20 -21.99
C LEU A 336 -19.14 -5.59 -22.13
N VAL A 337 -20.43 -5.62 -22.47
CA VAL A 337 -21.14 -6.88 -22.74
C VAL A 337 -20.39 -7.68 -23.81
N GLY A 338 -20.11 -8.95 -23.51
CA GLY A 338 -19.38 -9.85 -24.41
C GLY A 338 -17.86 -9.68 -24.46
N GLN A 339 -17.30 -8.68 -23.76
CA GLN A 339 -15.85 -8.47 -23.66
C GLN A 339 -15.28 -8.76 -22.27
N ALA A 340 -16.07 -8.52 -21.21
CA ALA A 340 -15.67 -8.89 -19.86
C ALA A 340 -15.65 -10.41 -19.71
N LEU A 341 -14.53 -10.97 -19.23
CA LEU A 341 -14.38 -12.40 -18.95
C LEU A 341 -14.39 -12.63 -17.44
N LEU A 342 -15.06 -13.69 -17.01
CA LEU A 342 -15.08 -14.10 -15.61
C LEU A 342 -13.66 -14.51 -15.16
N PRO A 343 -13.21 -14.10 -13.96
CA PRO A 343 -11.83 -14.28 -13.54
C PRO A 343 -11.44 -15.76 -13.42
N PRO A 344 -10.15 -16.10 -13.64
CA PRO A 344 -9.69 -17.49 -13.68
C PRO A 344 -9.82 -18.23 -12.34
N PHE A 345 -9.90 -17.49 -11.24
CA PHE A 345 -10.08 -18.01 -9.88
C PHE A 345 -11.53 -17.94 -9.38
N MET A 346 -12.48 -17.56 -10.25
CA MET A 346 -13.89 -17.54 -9.90
C MET A 346 -14.39 -18.95 -9.60
N ARG A 347 -15.05 -19.11 -8.45
CA ARG A 347 -15.83 -20.31 -8.16
C ARG A 347 -17.16 -20.24 -8.93
N PRO A 348 -17.55 -21.26 -9.70
CA PRO A 348 -18.84 -21.29 -10.35
C PRO A 348 -19.97 -21.21 -9.31
N ARG A 349 -20.79 -20.15 -9.39
CA ARG A 349 -21.98 -19.95 -8.53
C ARG A 349 -23.28 -20.13 -9.31
N VAL A 350 -23.28 -19.68 -10.56
CA VAL A 350 -24.40 -19.81 -11.50
C VAL A 350 -24.04 -20.86 -12.56
N PRO A 351 -24.91 -21.85 -12.84
CA PRO A 351 -24.66 -22.84 -13.89
C PRO A 351 -24.37 -22.20 -15.25
N GLY A 352 -23.38 -22.74 -15.97
CA GLY A 352 -22.95 -22.23 -17.28
C GLY A 352 -21.98 -21.05 -17.24
N TYR A 353 -21.70 -20.48 -16.07
CA TYR A 353 -20.78 -19.36 -15.90
C TYR A 353 -19.54 -19.79 -15.10
N THR A 354 -18.45 -20.03 -15.82
CA THR A 354 -17.16 -20.49 -15.28
C THR A 354 -16.03 -19.54 -15.66
N ALA A 355 -14.84 -19.75 -15.08
CA ALA A 355 -13.61 -19.03 -15.43
C ALA A 355 -13.41 -18.91 -16.95
N GLY A 356 -13.14 -17.68 -17.42
CA GLY A 356 -12.89 -17.38 -18.83
C GLY A 356 -14.13 -17.28 -19.72
N VAL A 357 -15.34 -17.58 -19.20
CA VAL A 357 -16.59 -17.34 -19.91
C VAL A 357 -16.90 -15.84 -19.92
N ALA A 358 -17.46 -15.34 -21.02
CA ALA A 358 -17.89 -13.95 -21.10
C ALA A 358 -19.03 -13.68 -20.11
N ALA A 359 -18.87 -12.64 -19.30
CA ALA A 359 -19.92 -12.15 -18.42
C ALA A 359 -21.04 -11.52 -19.25
N THR A 360 -22.28 -11.77 -18.84
CA THR A 360 -23.48 -11.26 -19.50
C THR A 360 -24.33 -10.49 -18.49
N GLN A 361 -25.29 -9.71 -18.99
CA GLN A 361 -26.25 -9.03 -18.12
C GLN A 361 -27.17 -10.03 -17.41
N GLU A 362 -27.44 -11.17 -18.05
CA GLU A 362 -28.16 -12.28 -17.41
C GLU A 362 -27.36 -12.87 -16.26
N TYR A 363 -26.03 -12.98 -16.40
CA TYR A 363 -25.14 -13.43 -15.34
C TYR A 363 -25.25 -12.55 -14.09
N ASP A 364 -25.14 -11.23 -14.22
CA ASP A 364 -25.24 -10.31 -13.08
C ASP A 364 -26.57 -10.47 -12.34
N ARG A 365 -27.69 -10.59 -13.08
CA ARG A 365 -29.02 -10.79 -12.49
C ARG A 365 -29.15 -12.16 -11.83
N ALA A 366 -28.63 -13.21 -12.46
CA ALA A 366 -28.66 -14.57 -11.93
C ALA A 366 -27.78 -14.70 -10.68
N LEU A 367 -26.61 -14.07 -10.68
CA LEU A 367 -25.70 -14.02 -9.54
C LEU A 367 -26.37 -13.30 -8.37
N TRP A 368 -27.00 -12.14 -8.60
CA TRP A 368 -27.74 -11.44 -7.55
C TRP A 368 -28.83 -12.31 -6.92
N ARG A 369 -29.67 -12.97 -7.74
CA ARG A 369 -30.72 -13.87 -7.24
C ARG A 369 -30.15 -15.03 -6.45
N HIS A 370 -29.08 -15.65 -6.95
CA HIS A 370 -28.36 -16.70 -6.23
C HIS A 370 -27.87 -16.20 -4.86
N GLU A 371 -27.23 -15.04 -4.81
CA GLU A 371 -26.76 -14.43 -3.56
C GLU A 371 -27.90 -14.11 -2.58
N MET A 372 -29.09 -13.78 -3.08
CA MET A 372 -30.28 -13.55 -2.25
C MET A 372 -30.86 -14.84 -1.67
N GLU A 373 -30.74 -15.96 -2.39
CA GLU A 373 -31.23 -17.27 -1.96
C GLU A 373 -30.24 -17.99 -1.03
N THR A 374 -28.94 -17.93 -1.34
CA THR A 374 -27.90 -18.72 -0.69
C THR A 374 -27.03 -17.92 0.26
N GLY A 375 -27.22 -16.60 0.34
CA GLY A 375 -26.28 -15.65 0.93
C GLY A 375 -25.60 -16.14 2.20
N ASP A 376 -24.30 -16.39 2.08
CA ASP A 376 -23.40 -16.59 3.21
C ASP A 376 -23.57 -15.42 4.20
N ALA A 377 -23.77 -15.78 5.48
CA ALA A 377 -23.68 -14.88 6.61
C ALA A 377 -22.26 -14.34 6.79
#